data_AF-A0A068WYX2-F1
#
_entry.id   AF-A0A068WYX2-F1
#
_cell.length_a   1.000
_cell.length_b   1.000
_cell.length_c   1.000
_cell.angle_alpha   90.00
_cell.angle_beta   90.00
_cell.angle_gamma   90.00
#
_symmetry.space_group_name_H-M   'P 1'
#
loop_
_entity.id
_entity.type
_entity.pdbx_description
1 polymer ?
#
loop_
_entity_poly.entity_id
_entity_poly.type
_entity_poly.pdbx_seq_one_letter_code
_entity_poly.pdbx_strand_id
1 'polypeptide(L)'
;MKSFSSLQKQIKQLSESDQTNLCRLNKLISSCKKCRDSAKQEEFIYDTLPLFNEIFYSSTFQDIFEYFSDVHIFCAFVSKDGSKLIADFLEDGLSDSLGLIEASTSPPFSQVPIGNLLLLTLEKLSCSASLLECMSAAGVPSTLVKCLYIFLDLPAVSNPDALKDRMHLQHKFTQLLQHVCLSSVAVEEMTSTDALRHLLSAAVDPCQSANAFWRKSSCTILTTLAQNCLTPHVVQYIHDAGCITDYVERLKQIQLPKADSIEAFISLFQILSESSSTTSQLLDDFHAAGGYNIITDYLLKWVCFYCCLH
;
A
#
# COMPACT_ATOMS: atom_id res chain seq x y z
N MET A 1 -50.61 -7.48 22.78
CA MET A 1 -49.97 -7.90 24.05
C MET A 1 -49.25 -9.20 23.75
N LYS A 2 -47.94 -9.43 23.81
CA LYS A 2 -46.66 -8.78 24.15
C LYS A 2 -45.65 -9.49 23.19
N SER A 3 -44.47 -9.05 22.77
CA SER A 3 -43.48 -8.13 23.30
C SER A 3 -42.55 -7.76 22.13
N PHE A 4 -42.57 -6.50 21.72
CA PHE A 4 -41.38 -5.84 21.21
C PHE A 4 -40.45 -5.68 22.41
N SER A 5 -39.32 -6.39 22.45
CA SER A 5 -38.26 -6.12 23.44
C SER A 5 -36.89 -6.29 22.80
N SER A 6 -36.36 -5.15 22.36
CA SER A 6 -34.98 -4.71 22.61
C SER A 6 -33.85 -5.66 22.20
N LEU A 7 -33.52 -5.66 20.90
CA LEU A 7 -32.11 -5.68 20.48
C LEU A 7 -31.55 -4.28 20.74
N GLN A 8 -31.23 -3.98 22.00
CA GLN A 8 -30.28 -2.92 22.29
C GLN A 8 -28.97 -3.32 21.61
N LYS A 9 -28.59 -2.60 20.56
CA LYS A 9 -27.18 -2.46 20.16
C LYS A 9 -26.42 -2.18 21.46
N GLN A 10 -25.63 -3.14 21.95
CA GLN A 10 -24.65 -2.83 22.99
C GLN A 10 -23.68 -1.84 22.34
N ILE A 11 -23.90 -0.55 22.60
CA ILE A 11 -22.97 0.52 22.25
C ILE A 11 -21.70 0.18 23.01
N LYS A 12 -20.62 -0.14 22.29
CA LYS A 12 -19.32 -0.43 22.87
C LYS A 12 -18.78 0.86 23.48
N GLN A 13 -19.06 1.10 24.75
CA GLN A 13 -18.57 2.31 25.43
C GLN A 13 -17.03 2.30 25.45
N LEU A 14 -16.44 3.39 24.97
CA LEU A 14 -15.01 3.66 25.09
C LEU A 14 -14.60 3.62 26.57
N SER A 15 -13.39 3.12 26.86
CA SER A 15 -12.83 3.16 28.21
C SER A 15 -12.64 4.62 28.68
N GLU A 16 -12.54 4.86 29.99
CA GLU A 16 -12.27 6.22 30.51
C GLU A 16 -10.95 6.80 29.98
N SER A 17 -9.95 5.93 29.75
CA SER A 17 -8.68 6.31 29.13
C SER A 17 -8.88 6.76 27.68
N ASP A 18 -9.63 5.99 26.89
CA ASP A 18 -9.90 6.31 25.48
C ASP A 18 -10.74 7.58 25.34
N GLN A 19 -11.70 7.81 26.24
CA GLN A 19 -12.47 9.06 26.26
C GLN A 19 -11.59 10.28 26.53
N THR A 20 -10.62 10.14 27.45
CA THR A 20 -9.64 11.19 27.76
C THR A 20 -8.73 11.45 26.57
N ASN A 21 -8.20 10.40 25.94
CA ASN A 21 -7.35 10.50 24.76
C ASN A 21 -8.12 11.07 23.55
N LEU A 22 -9.39 10.70 23.36
CA LEU A 22 -10.25 11.26 22.32
C LEU A 22 -10.47 12.76 22.52
N CYS A 23 -10.67 13.22 23.77
CA CYS A 23 -10.74 14.65 24.07
C CYS A 23 -9.44 15.38 23.74
N ARG A 24 -8.28 14.75 23.96
CA ARG A 24 -6.96 15.30 23.60
C ARG A 24 -6.78 15.36 22.09
N LEU A 25 -7.12 14.28 21.37
CA LEU A 25 -7.10 14.19 19.91
C LEU A 25 -7.93 15.31 19.27
N ASN A 26 -9.19 15.49 19.71
CA ASN A 26 -10.07 16.54 19.20
C ASN A 26 -9.53 17.95 19.46
N LYS A 27 -8.85 18.18 20.59
CA LYS A 27 -8.19 19.47 20.88
C LYS A 27 -7.02 19.73 19.93
N LEU A 28 -6.17 18.74 19.69
CA LEU A 28 -5.04 18.86 18.77
C LEU A 28 -5.51 19.12 17.34
N ILE A 29 -6.54 18.42 16.87
CA ILE A 29 -7.13 18.67 15.54
C ILE A 29 -7.73 20.07 15.45
N SER A 30 -8.41 20.52 16.51
CA SER A 30 -8.92 21.90 16.58
C SER A 30 -7.81 22.94 16.52
N SER A 31 -6.64 22.66 17.12
CA SER A 31 -5.45 23.50 17.01
C SER A 31 -4.86 23.47 15.60
N CYS A 32 -4.76 22.29 14.99
CA CYS A 32 -4.26 22.11 13.62
C CYS A 32 -5.13 22.88 12.60
N LYS A 33 -6.46 22.81 12.73
CA LYS A 33 -7.43 23.59 11.93
C LYS A 33 -7.20 25.11 12.00
N LYS A 34 -6.78 25.63 13.16
CA LYS A 34 -6.58 27.07 13.39
C LYS A 34 -5.17 27.52 13.02
N CYS A 35 -4.21 26.61 13.03
CA CYS A 35 -2.82 26.89 12.70
C CYS A 35 -2.70 27.22 11.21
N ARG A 36 -1.92 28.25 10.87
CA ARG A 36 -1.62 28.62 9.47
C ARG A 36 -0.18 28.31 9.07
N ASP A 37 0.64 27.90 10.05
CA ASP A 37 2.05 27.58 9.88
C ASP A 37 2.17 26.08 9.59
N SER A 38 2.69 25.74 8.41
CA SER A 38 2.79 24.36 7.93
C SER A 38 3.66 23.50 8.84
N ALA A 39 4.77 24.02 9.37
CA ALA A 39 5.68 23.25 10.21
C ALA A 39 5.05 22.91 11.57
N LYS A 40 4.22 23.81 12.10
CA LYS A 40 3.47 23.56 13.35
C LYS A 40 2.26 22.66 13.13
N GLN A 41 1.64 22.71 11.96
CA GLN A 41 0.58 21.75 11.59
C GLN A 41 1.14 20.33 11.55
N GLU A 42 2.33 20.16 10.97
CA GLU A 42 3.06 18.90 10.93
C GLU A 42 3.35 18.36 12.35
N GLU A 43 3.87 19.20 13.25
CA GLU A 43 4.08 18.83 14.67
C GLU A 43 2.79 18.37 15.36
N PHE A 44 1.68 19.10 15.16
CA PHE A 44 0.39 18.69 15.71
C PHE A 44 -0.09 17.35 15.14
N ILE A 45 0.14 17.10 13.85
CA ILE A 45 -0.22 15.81 13.24
C ILE A 45 0.60 14.71 13.90
N TYR A 46 1.89 14.92 14.16
CA TYR A 46 2.73 13.90 14.77
C TYR A 46 2.24 13.53 16.17
N ASP A 47 1.81 14.51 16.96
CA ASP A 47 1.20 14.29 18.27
C ASP A 47 -0.15 13.57 18.22
N THR A 48 -0.88 13.67 17.10
CA THR A 48 -2.19 13.02 16.94
C THR A 48 -2.10 11.54 16.55
N LEU A 49 -1.07 11.14 15.83
CA LEU A 49 -0.89 9.75 15.37
C LEU A 49 -0.88 8.71 16.50
N PRO A 50 -0.09 8.85 17.59
CA PRO A 50 -0.08 7.85 18.66
C PRO A 50 -1.42 7.79 19.39
N LEU A 51 -2.08 8.93 19.61
CA LEU A 51 -3.40 8.99 20.25
C LEU A 51 -4.47 8.31 19.41
N PHE A 52 -4.48 8.56 18.09
CA PHE A 52 -5.43 7.94 17.18
C PHE A 52 -5.26 6.42 17.17
N ASN A 53 -4.02 5.94 17.04
CA ASN A 53 -3.74 4.50 17.07
C ASN A 53 -4.11 3.89 18.42
N GLU A 54 -3.80 4.52 19.55
CA GLU A 54 -4.17 4.02 20.88
C GLU A 54 -5.69 3.79 21.02
N ILE A 55 -6.51 4.72 20.53
CA ILE A 55 -7.97 4.64 20.62
C ILE A 55 -8.57 3.65 19.61
N PHE A 56 -8.05 3.62 18.38
CA PHE A 56 -8.71 2.97 17.24
C PHE A 56 -8.00 1.73 16.68
N TYR A 57 -6.85 1.33 17.22
CA TYR A 57 -6.09 0.18 16.71
C TYR A 57 -6.92 -1.12 16.63
N SER A 58 -7.69 -1.42 17.67
CA SER A 58 -8.55 -2.62 17.74
C SER A 58 -10.02 -2.32 17.42
N SER A 59 -10.31 -1.13 16.91
CA SER A 59 -11.68 -0.67 16.65
C SER A 59 -12.12 -0.99 15.22
N THR A 60 -13.43 -1.16 15.04
CA THR A 60 -14.06 -1.32 13.72
C THR A 60 -14.18 0.05 13.04
N PHE A 61 -14.41 0.06 11.73
CA PHE A 61 -14.61 1.33 11.03
C PHE A 61 -15.87 2.07 11.52
N GLN A 62 -16.92 1.33 11.88
CA GLN A 62 -18.13 1.93 12.45
C GLN A 62 -17.84 2.67 13.75
N ASP A 63 -16.99 2.10 14.62
CA ASP A 63 -16.57 2.74 15.88
C ASP A 63 -15.85 4.06 15.60
N ILE A 64 -14.98 4.10 14.58
CA ILE A 64 -14.27 5.33 14.19
C ILE A 64 -15.27 6.42 13.80
N PHE A 65 -16.21 6.11 12.91
CA PHE A 65 -17.23 7.09 12.48
C PHE A 65 -18.20 7.50 13.60
N GLU A 66 -18.48 6.61 14.56
CA GLU A 66 -19.36 6.91 15.68
C GLU A 66 -18.69 7.82 16.71
N TYR A 67 -17.43 7.54 17.07
CA TYR A 67 -16.74 8.27 18.14
C TYR A 67 -15.90 9.46 17.66
N PHE A 68 -15.51 9.50 16.39
CA PHE A 68 -14.60 10.50 15.86
C PHE A 68 -15.18 11.23 14.63
N SER A 69 -16.01 12.22 14.92
CA SER A 69 -16.70 13.03 13.90
C SER A 69 -15.78 13.82 12.99
N ASP A 70 -14.55 14.12 13.43
CA ASP A 70 -13.53 14.84 12.66
C ASP A 70 -12.67 13.92 11.76
N VAL A 71 -13.05 12.65 11.58
CA VAL A 71 -12.25 11.65 10.84
C VAL A 71 -11.87 12.07 9.42
N HIS A 72 -12.76 12.69 8.65
CA HIS A 72 -12.42 13.16 7.29
C HIS A 72 -11.39 14.29 7.30
N ILE A 73 -11.50 15.20 8.27
CA ILE A 73 -10.57 16.33 8.40
C ILE A 73 -9.21 15.82 8.87
N PHE A 74 -9.21 14.90 9.83
CA PHE A 74 -8.00 14.21 10.26
C PHE A 74 -7.35 13.44 9.10
N CYS A 75 -8.14 12.71 8.31
CA CYS A 75 -7.66 12.02 7.12
C CYS A 75 -7.01 12.98 6.12
N ALA A 76 -7.61 14.15 5.87
CA ALA A 76 -7.05 15.16 4.97
C ALA A 76 -5.69 15.68 5.49
N PHE A 77 -5.56 15.94 6.79
CA PHE A 77 -4.30 16.38 7.39
C PHE A 77 -3.22 15.32 7.31
N VAL A 78 -3.53 14.10 7.76
CA VAL A 78 -2.59 12.96 7.74
C VAL A 78 -2.18 12.62 6.31
N SER A 79 -3.08 12.71 5.33
CA SER A 79 -2.78 12.40 3.94
C SER A 79 -1.90 13.45 3.26
N LYS A 80 -2.15 14.74 3.56
CA LYS A 80 -1.38 15.86 2.99
C LYS A 80 0.09 15.82 3.41
N ASP A 81 0.34 15.65 4.71
CA ASP A 81 1.71 15.59 5.23
C ASP A 81 2.27 14.15 5.18
N GLY A 82 1.41 13.16 5.02
CA GLY A 82 1.75 11.75 4.87
C GLY A 82 2.73 11.50 3.74
N SER A 83 2.63 12.22 2.63
CA SER A 83 3.57 12.05 1.51
C SER A 83 5.01 12.46 1.87
N LYS A 84 5.17 13.51 2.69
CA LYS A 84 6.47 13.97 3.19
C LYS A 84 6.98 13.08 4.31
N LEU A 85 6.08 12.66 5.21
CA LEU A 85 6.36 11.71 6.28
C LEU A 85 6.82 10.33 5.77
N ILE A 86 6.25 9.81 4.68
CA ILE A 86 6.70 8.54 4.08
C ILE A 86 8.08 8.73 3.44
N ALA A 87 8.42 9.93 2.97
CA ALA A 87 9.77 10.25 2.51
C ALA A 87 10.77 10.32 3.68
N ASP A 88 10.43 11.00 4.77
CA ASP A 88 11.28 11.08 5.98
C ASP A 88 11.44 9.70 6.65
N PHE A 89 10.43 8.82 6.52
CA PHE A 89 10.49 7.43 6.94
C PHE A 89 11.57 6.60 6.21
N LEU A 90 11.95 6.97 4.98
CA LEU A 90 13.08 6.34 4.29
C LEU A 90 14.43 6.72 4.92
N GLU A 91 14.51 7.88 5.59
CA GLU A 91 15.75 8.43 6.14
C GLU A 91 16.03 7.97 7.58
N ASP A 92 15.00 7.92 8.45
CA ASP A 92 15.16 7.65 9.89
C ASP A 92 15.17 6.16 10.28
N GLY A 93 15.01 5.26 9.31
CA GLY A 93 15.23 3.83 9.48
C GLY A 93 14.02 3.03 9.95
N LEU A 94 13.91 1.82 9.38
CA LEU A 94 12.85 0.85 9.62
C LEU A 94 13.06 0.16 10.98
N SER A 95 12.63 0.81 12.07
CA SER A 95 12.81 0.31 13.44
C SER A 95 11.72 -0.70 13.88
N ASP A 96 12.12 -1.65 14.77
CA ASP A 96 11.42 -2.79 15.43
C ASP A 96 10.11 -2.50 16.19
N SER A 97 9.42 -1.39 15.92
CA SER A 97 8.25 -1.05 16.70
C SER A 97 7.00 -1.83 16.32
N LEU A 98 6.89 -2.33 15.08
CA LEU A 98 5.68 -3.02 14.60
C LEU A 98 5.53 -4.41 15.26
N GLY A 99 6.63 -5.13 15.48
CA GLY A 99 6.62 -6.40 16.21
C GLY A 99 6.20 -6.24 17.68
N LEU A 100 6.58 -5.13 18.32
CA LEU A 100 6.15 -4.78 19.68
C LEU A 100 4.64 -4.52 19.77
N ILE A 101 4.03 -3.96 18.71
CA ILE A 101 2.59 -3.69 18.67
C ILE A 101 1.80 -5.01 18.56
N GLU A 102 2.24 -5.92 17.69
CA GLU A 102 1.54 -7.20 17.49
C GLU A 102 1.70 -8.17 18.67
N ALA A 103 2.81 -8.08 19.40
CA ALA A 103 3.09 -8.92 20.57
C ALA A 103 2.45 -8.39 21.88
N SER A 104 1.99 -7.14 21.91
CA SER A 104 1.45 -6.51 23.12
C SER A 104 -0.07 -6.44 23.11
N THR A 105 -0.69 -6.72 24.27
CA THR A 105 -2.12 -6.47 24.49
C THR A 105 -2.45 -4.98 24.60
N SER A 106 -1.46 -4.14 24.95
CA SER A 106 -1.54 -2.68 24.97
C SER A 106 -0.27 -2.08 24.36
N PRO A 107 -0.28 -1.74 23.06
CA PRO A 107 0.92 -1.27 22.36
C PRO A 107 1.37 0.11 22.87
N PRO A 108 2.66 0.34 23.13
CA PRO A 108 3.17 1.65 23.56
C PRO A 108 3.33 2.59 22.36
N PHE A 109 2.22 3.04 21.77
CA PHE A 109 2.22 3.85 20.54
C PHE A 109 3.07 5.13 20.63
N SER A 110 3.29 5.69 21.82
CA SER A 110 4.18 6.84 22.03
C SER A 110 5.66 6.55 21.78
N GLN A 111 6.07 5.28 21.74
CA GLN A 111 7.45 4.84 21.49
C GLN A 111 7.65 4.31 20.06
N VAL A 112 6.58 4.27 19.26
CA VAL A 112 6.60 3.79 17.89
C VAL A 112 7.11 4.93 16.99
N PRO A 113 8.11 4.70 16.12
CA PRO A 113 8.55 5.65 15.12
C PRO A 113 7.40 6.21 14.29
N ILE A 114 7.51 7.48 13.94
CA ILE A 114 6.41 8.24 13.34
C ILE A 114 5.91 7.65 12.02
N GLY A 115 6.80 7.12 11.18
CA GLY A 115 6.40 6.51 9.92
C GLY A 115 5.62 5.21 10.09
N ASN A 116 5.94 4.41 11.11
CA ASN A 116 5.16 3.20 11.43
C ASN A 116 3.77 3.58 11.97
N LEU A 117 3.68 4.61 12.82
CA LEU A 117 2.39 5.16 13.25
C LEU A 117 1.57 5.69 12.08
N LEU A 118 2.22 6.34 11.11
CA LEU A 118 1.54 6.82 9.91
C LEU A 118 0.96 5.67 9.10
N LEU A 119 1.72 4.61 8.84
CA LEU A 119 1.24 3.46 8.06
C LEU A 119 0.03 2.80 8.72
N LEU A 120 0.07 2.59 10.04
CA LEU A 120 -1.08 2.07 10.81
C LEU A 120 -2.28 3.01 10.75
N THR A 121 -2.04 4.31 10.82
CA THR A 121 -3.11 5.32 10.70
C THR A 121 -3.74 5.29 9.32
N LEU A 122 -2.95 5.28 8.25
CA LEU A 122 -3.43 5.21 6.87
C LEU A 122 -4.20 3.90 6.61
N GLU A 123 -3.72 2.77 7.15
CA GLU A 123 -4.44 1.49 7.10
C GLU A 123 -5.83 1.62 7.73
N LYS A 124 -5.94 2.22 8.92
CA LYS A 124 -7.24 2.45 9.55
C LYS A 124 -8.12 3.45 8.81
N LEU A 125 -7.54 4.49 8.21
CA LEU A 125 -8.29 5.49 7.45
C LEU A 125 -8.75 4.96 6.09
N SER A 126 -8.11 3.93 5.55
CA SER A 126 -8.52 3.29 4.29
C SER A 126 -9.81 2.46 4.37
N CYS A 127 -10.56 2.56 5.48
CA CYS A 127 -11.71 1.72 5.78
C CYS A 127 -13.02 2.06 5.06
N SER A 128 -13.10 3.18 4.32
CA SER A 128 -14.31 3.55 3.57
C SER A 128 -13.97 4.27 2.26
N ALA A 129 -14.88 4.19 1.29
CA ALA A 129 -14.74 4.87 0.00
C ALA A 129 -14.50 6.38 0.17
N SER A 130 -15.27 7.06 1.04
CA SER A 130 -15.13 8.51 1.25
C SER A 130 -13.78 8.94 1.84
N LEU A 131 -13.14 8.07 2.65
CA LEU A 131 -11.82 8.34 3.19
C LEU A 131 -10.73 8.01 2.16
N LEU A 132 -10.90 6.95 1.36
CA LEU A 132 -10.02 6.65 0.24
C LEU A 132 -10.05 7.74 -0.83
N GLU A 133 -11.21 8.35 -1.10
CA GLU A 133 -11.32 9.55 -1.96
C GLU A 133 -10.50 10.71 -1.38
N CYS A 134 -10.57 10.94 -0.06
CA CYS A 134 -9.78 11.96 0.62
C CYS A 134 -8.27 11.69 0.51
N MET A 135 -7.85 10.44 0.74
CA MET A 135 -6.45 10.00 0.59
C MET A 135 -5.97 10.16 -0.85
N SER A 136 -6.80 9.81 -1.84
CA SER A 136 -6.48 9.92 -3.26
C SER A 136 -6.36 11.39 -3.67
N ALA A 137 -7.27 12.26 -3.23
CA ALA A 137 -7.17 13.70 -3.49
C ALA A 137 -5.88 14.34 -2.94
N ALA A 138 -5.27 13.72 -1.92
CA ALA A 138 -4.00 14.14 -1.34
C ALA A 138 -2.76 13.41 -1.94
N GLY A 139 -2.95 12.51 -2.90
CA GLY A 139 -1.85 11.81 -3.59
C GLY A 139 -1.22 10.66 -2.79
N VAL A 140 -1.91 10.12 -1.78
CA VAL A 140 -1.37 9.01 -0.97
C VAL A 140 -1.11 7.74 -1.80
N PRO A 141 -2.01 7.27 -2.69
CA PRO A 141 -1.76 6.05 -3.47
C PRO A 141 -0.51 6.17 -4.35
N SER A 142 -0.38 7.26 -5.11
CA SER A 142 0.79 7.51 -5.93
C SER A 142 2.09 7.65 -5.13
N THR A 143 2.06 8.26 -3.95
CA THR A 143 3.23 8.31 -3.06
C THR A 143 3.62 6.93 -2.55
N LEU A 144 2.66 6.10 -2.11
CA LEU A 144 2.95 4.73 -1.68
C LEU A 144 3.62 3.91 -2.81
N VAL A 145 3.14 4.01 -4.04
CA VAL A 145 3.78 3.33 -5.18
C VAL A 145 5.20 3.83 -5.44
N LYS A 146 5.43 5.15 -5.39
CA LYS A 146 6.78 5.72 -5.57
C LYS A 146 7.73 5.24 -4.48
N CYS A 147 7.27 5.14 -3.24
CA CYS A 147 8.06 4.60 -2.12
C CYS A 147 8.38 3.12 -2.34
N LEU A 148 7.42 2.32 -2.80
CA LEU A 148 7.67 0.91 -3.16
C LEU A 148 8.75 0.77 -4.23
N TYR A 149 8.73 1.64 -5.25
CA TYR A 149 9.75 1.64 -6.29
C TYR A 149 11.13 2.00 -5.72
N ILE A 150 11.22 3.04 -4.87
CA ILE A 150 12.47 3.42 -4.19
C ILE A 150 12.97 2.30 -3.26
N PHE A 151 12.07 1.53 -2.64
CA PHE A 151 12.45 0.44 -1.74
C PHE A 151 13.30 -0.66 -2.41
N LEU A 152 13.26 -0.77 -3.75
CA LEU A 152 14.12 -1.67 -4.51
C LEU A 152 15.61 -1.33 -4.36
N ASP A 153 15.94 -0.07 -4.10
CA ASP A 153 17.30 0.45 -4.02
C ASP A 153 17.79 0.66 -2.58
N LEU A 154 17.01 0.27 -1.57
CA LEU A 154 17.42 0.40 -0.18
C LEU A 154 18.73 -0.36 0.09
N PRO A 155 19.62 0.16 0.95
CA PRO A 155 20.85 -0.54 1.30
C PRO A 155 20.54 -1.87 1.98
N ALA A 156 21.38 -2.88 1.73
CA ALA A 156 21.30 -4.17 2.39
C ALA A 156 21.46 -4.03 3.92
N VAL A 157 20.67 -4.81 4.65
CA VAL A 157 20.72 -4.85 6.12
C VAL A 157 21.40 -6.13 6.56
N SER A 158 22.49 -5.97 7.31
CA SER A 158 23.28 -7.12 7.82
C SER A 158 22.83 -7.59 9.20
N ASN A 159 22.13 -6.74 9.97
CA ASN A 159 21.63 -7.07 11.30
C ASN A 159 20.34 -7.90 11.19
N PRO A 160 20.26 -9.12 11.76
CA PRO A 160 19.07 -9.96 11.71
C PRO A 160 17.79 -9.29 12.25
N ASP A 161 17.91 -8.49 13.32
CA ASP A 161 16.74 -7.82 13.91
C ASP A 161 16.20 -6.75 12.96
N ALA A 162 17.08 -5.90 12.42
CA ALA A 162 16.68 -4.90 11.44
C ALA A 162 16.16 -5.51 10.11
N LEU A 163 16.58 -6.73 9.76
CA LEU A 163 16.02 -7.47 8.63
C LEU A 163 14.58 -7.92 8.94
N LYS A 164 14.34 -8.43 10.14
CA LYS A 164 13.00 -8.78 10.62
C LYS A 164 12.09 -7.56 10.59
N ASP A 165 12.55 -6.40 11.04
CA ASP A 165 11.80 -5.15 11.02
C ASP A 165 11.39 -4.76 9.59
N ARG A 166 12.36 -4.85 8.67
CA ARG A 166 12.13 -4.59 7.25
C ARG A 166 11.08 -5.54 6.65
N MET A 167 11.06 -6.81 7.06
CA MET A 167 10.03 -7.76 6.62
C MET A 167 8.64 -7.46 7.19
N HIS A 168 8.54 -7.06 8.47
CA HIS A 168 7.24 -6.68 9.07
C HIS A 168 6.69 -5.43 8.39
N LEU A 169 7.54 -4.45 8.16
CA LEU A 169 7.18 -3.27 7.39
C LEU A 169 6.69 -3.66 6.00
N GLN A 170 7.44 -4.49 5.28
CA GLN A 170 7.02 -4.92 3.95
C GLN A 170 5.62 -5.54 4.00
N HIS A 171 5.33 -6.38 4.98
CA HIS A 171 4.01 -6.96 5.12
C HIS A 171 2.92 -5.89 5.27
N LYS A 172 3.06 -4.97 6.23
CA LYS A 172 2.10 -3.89 6.46
C LYS A 172 1.95 -2.96 5.27
N PHE A 173 3.06 -2.58 4.66
CA PHE A 173 3.08 -1.71 3.49
C PHE A 173 2.34 -2.37 2.31
N THR A 174 2.62 -3.66 2.07
CA THR A 174 1.97 -4.44 1.02
C THR A 174 0.46 -4.55 1.28
N GLN A 175 0.06 -4.85 2.52
CA GLN A 175 -1.36 -4.92 2.90
C GLN A 175 -2.10 -3.60 2.68
N LEU A 176 -1.53 -2.48 3.14
CA LEU A 176 -2.10 -1.16 2.93
C LEU A 176 -2.27 -0.87 1.44
N LEU A 177 -1.22 -1.05 0.64
CA LEU A 177 -1.27 -0.70 -0.78
C LEU A 177 -2.17 -1.65 -1.58
N GLN A 178 -2.23 -2.95 -1.24
CA GLN A 178 -3.20 -3.88 -1.80
C GLN A 178 -4.64 -3.43 -1.51
N HIS A 179 -4.93 -3.04 -0.27
CA HIS A 179 -6.26 -2.59 0.13
C HIS A 179 -6.65 -1.28 -0.57
N VAL A 180 -5.71 -0.34 -0.71
CA VAL A 180 -5.90 0.88 -1.51
C VAL A 180 -6.20 0.55 -2.97
N CYS A 181 -5.52 -0.45 -3.54
CA CYS A 181 -5.74 -0.92 -4.93
C CYS A 181 -7.08 -1.66 -5.15
N LEU A 182 -7.92 -1.82 -4.12
CA LEU A 182 -9.32 -2.26 -4.28
C LEU A 182 -10.26 -1.09 -4.64
N SER A 183 -9.79 0.15 -4.60
CA SER A 183 -10.56 1.35 -4.94
C SER A 183 -10.18 1.89 -6.31
N SER A 184 -11.17 1.97 -7.21
CA SER A 184 -10.97 2.53 -8.55
C SER A 184 -10.48 3.99 -8.48
N VAL A 185 -10.99 4.79 -7.54
CA VAL A 185 -10.57 6.19 -7.36
C VAL A 185 -9.07 6.28 -7.05
N ALA A 186 -8.56 5.37 -6.23
CA ALA A 186 -7.15 5.34 -5.89
C ALA A 186 -6.29 4.91 -7.09
N VAL A 187 -6.75 3.93 -7.86
CA VAL A 187 -6.02 3.47 -9.06
C VAL A 187 -6.03 4.51 -10.18
N GLU A 188 -7.14 5.22 -10.37
CA GLU A 188 -7.25 6.33 -11.33
C GLU A 188 -6.41 7.53 -10.91
N GLU A 189 -6.23 7.77 -9.61
CA GLU A 189 -5.24 8.76 -9.14
C GLU A 189 -3.82 8.35 -9.54
N MET A 190 -3.46 7.07 -9.38
CA MET A 190 -2.14 6.55 -9.77
C MET A 190 -1.88 6.62 -11.28
N THR A 191 -2.91 6.47 -12.12
CA THR A 191 -2.76 6.67 -13.58
C THR A 191 -2.57 8.15 -13.91
N SER A 192 -3.32 9.04 -13.25
CA SER A 192 -3.22 10.50 -13.48
C SER A 192 -1.85 11.09 -13.12
N THR A 193 -1.11 10.42 -12.22
CA THR A 193 0.20 10.85 -11.72
C THR A 193 1.38 10.06 -12.28
N ASP A 194 1.14 9.17 -13.25
CA ASP A 194 2.12 8.22 -13.82
C ASP A 194 2.73 7.22 -12.80
N ALA A 195 2.19 7.18 -11.58
CA ALA A 195 2.66 6.27 -10.54
C ALA A 195 2.41 4.81 -10.91
N LEU A 196 1.33 4.49 -11.63
CA LEU A 196 1.07 3.12 -12.05
C LEU A 196 2.23 2.53 -12.88
N ARG A 197 2.89 3.34 -13.73
CA ARG A 197 4.06 2.87 -14.48
C ARG A 197 5.20 2.45 -13.54
N HIS A 198 5.43 3.18 -12.46
CA HIS A 198 6.43 2.82 -11.44
C HIS A 198 6.11 1.49 -10.76
N LEU A 199 4.82 1.19 -10.50
CA LEU A 199 4.42 -0.11 -9.94
C LEU A 199 4.70 -1.27 -10.91
N LEU A 200 4.42 -1.08 -12.21
CA LEU A 200 4.76 -2.05 -13.26
C LEU A 200 6.27 -2.24 -13.37
N SER A 201 7.06 -1.16 -13.39
CA SER A 201 8.52 -1.22 -13.39
C SER A 201 9.04 -1.93 -12.14
N ALA A 202 8.46 -1.68 -10.96
CA ALA A 202 8.90 -2.27 -9.70
C ALA A 202 8.82 -3.80 -9.69
N ALA A 203 7.94 -4.40 -10.50
CA ALA A 203 7.75 -5.83 -10.61
C ALA A 203 8.83 -6.55 -11.44
N VAL A 204 9.58 -5.82 -12.28
CA VAL A 204 10.57 -6.41 -13.21
C VAL A 204 11.96 -5.78 -13.15
N ASP A 205 12.08 -4.59 -12.57
CA ASP A 205 13.35 -3.89 -12.46
C ASP A 205 14.33 -4.66 -11.55
N PRO A 206 15.65 -4.51 -11.83
CA PRO A 206 16.66 -5.23 -11.08
C PRO A 206 16.76 -4.61 -9.68
N CYS A 207 16.94 -5.45 -8.67
CA CYS A 207 17.21 -4.98 -7.32
C CYS A 207 18.21 -5.92 -6.65
N GLN A 208 18.82 -5.47 -5.55
CA GLN A 208 19.65 -6.35 -4.72
C GLN A 208 18.81 -7.54 -4.23
N SER A 209 19.43 -8.72 -4.06
CA SER A 209 18.73 -9.92 -3.56
C SER A 209 18.06 -9.68 -2.21
N ALA A 210 18.67 -8.86 -1.36
CA ALA A 210 18.13 -8.41 -0.08
C ALA A 210 16.83 -7.61 -0.21
N ASN A 211 16.49 -7.07 -1.39
CA ASN A 211 15.27 -6.29 -1.65
C ASN A 211 14.28 -7.04 -2.56
N ALA A 212 14.57 -8.29 -2.95
CA ALA A 212 13.73 -9.07 -3.86
C ALA A 212 12.27 -9.21 -3.39
N PHE A 213 12.05 -9.19 -2.07
CA PHE A 213 10.71 -9.27 -1.51
C PHE A 213 9.86 -8.00 -1.80
N TRP A 214 10.46 -6.83 -2.04
CA TRP A 214 9.74 -5.61 -2.46
C TRP A 214 9.26 -5.73 -3.91
N ARG A 215 10.08 -6.29 -4.80
CA ARG A 215 9.64 -6.66 -6.15
C ARG A 215 8.47 -7.65 -6.10
N LYS A 216 8.57 -8.68 -5.25
CA LYS A 216 7.46 -9.64 -5.03
C LYS A 216 6.19 -8.96 -4.50
N SER A 217 6.31 -8.00 -3.58
CA SER A 217 5.17 -7.18 -3.15
C SER A 217 4.54 -6.44 -4.31
N SER A 218 5.34 -5.86 -5.22
CA SER A 218 4.86 -5.17 -6.41
C SER A 218 4.04 -6.10 -7.31
N CYS A 219 4.52 -7.33 -7.58
CA CYS A 219 3.75 -8.33 -8.34
C CYS A 219 2.43 -8.69 -7.66
N THR A 220 2.43 -8.84 -6.33
CA THR A 220 1.23 -9.14 -5.54
C THR A 220 0.21 -8.01 -5.65
N ILE A 221 0.65 -6.76 -5.50
CA ILE A 221 -0.21 -5.56 -5.61
C ILE A 221 -0.77 -5.42 -7.03
N LEU A 222 0.05 -5.64 -8.07
CA LEU A 222 -0.42 -5.65 -9.46
C LEU A 222 -1.49 -6.70 -9.71
N THR A 223 -1.35 -7.89 -9.11
CA THR A 223 -2.35 -8.96 -9.21
C THR A 223 -3.68 -8.53 -8.58
N THR A 224 -3.63 -7.89 -7.39
CA THR A 224 -4.81 -7.33 -6.73
C THR A 224 -5.47 -6.23 -7.57
N LEU A 225 -4.68 -5.28 -8.10
CA LEU A 225 -5.18 -4.22 -8.97
C LEU A 225 -5.84 -4.82 -10.22
N ALA A 226 -5.19 -5.79 -10.87
CA ALA A 226 -5.72 -6.42 -12.07
C ALA A 226 -7.09 -7.06 -11.85
N GLN A 227 -7.26 -7.76 -10.73
CA GLN A 227 -8.50 -8.46 -10.38
C GLN A 227 -9.66 -7.53 -10.00
N ASN A 228 -9.37 -6.31 -9.53
CA ASN A 228 -10.39 -5.48 -8.87
C ASN A 228 -10.59 -4.11 -9.54
N CYS A 229 -9.58 -3.58 -10.23
CA CYS A 229 -9.52 -2.18 -10.63
C CYS A 229 -8.90 -1.95 -12.02
N LEU A 230 -8.92 -2.96 -12.91
CA LEU A 230 -8.66 -2.77 -14.36
C LEU A 230 -9.88 -2.13 -15.05
N THR A 231 -10.17 -0.87 -14.70
CA THR A 231 -11.22 -0.12 -15.40
C THR A 231 -10.80 0.17 -16.85
N PRO A 232 -11.74 0.48 -17.76
CA PRO A 232 -11.39 0.85 -19.13
C PRO A 232 -10.39 2.02 -19.21
N HIS A 233 -10.47 2.97 -18.27
CA HIS A 233 -9.52 4.08 -18.18
C HIS A 233 -8.11 3.59 -17.83
N VAL A 234 -7.99 2.67 -16.87
CA VAL A 234 -6.70 2.09 -16.46
C VAL A 234 -6.10 1.26 -17.58
N VAL A 235 -6.91 0.45 -18.28
CA VAL A 235 -6.46 -0.32 -19.46
C VAL A 235 -5.95 0.60 -20.56
N GLN A 236 -6.70 1.66 -20.88
CA GLN A 236 -6.31 2.64 -21.88
C GLN A 236 -5.00 3.34 -21.50
N TYR A 237 -4.83 3.72 -20.23
CA TYR A 237 -3.58 4.26 -19.73
C TYR A 237 -2.42 3.27 -19.92
N ILE A 238 -2.58 2.00 -19.54
CA ILE A 238 -1.52 0.98 -19.66
C ILE A 238 -1.05 0.86 -21.13
N HIS A 239 -1.99 0.91 -22.08
CA HIS A 239 -1.69 0.92 -23.50
C HIS A 239 -0.95 2.20 -23.92
N ASP A 240 -1.54 3.38 -23.70
CA ASP A 240 -0.99 4.67 -24.14
C ASP A 240 0.38 4.94 -23.54
N ALA A 241 0.61 4.45 -22.33
CA ALA A 241 1.85 4.55 -21.60
C ALA A 241 2.92 3.54 -22.05
N GLY A 242 2.62 2.58 -22.92
CA GLY A 242 3.56 1.54 -23.37
C GLY A 242 3.97 0.55 -22.29
N CYS A 243 3.20 0.45 -21.20
CA CYS A 243 3.59 -0.28 -20.00
C CYS A 243 3.86 -1.77 -20.25
N ILE A 244 3.07 -2.43 -21.11
CA ILE A 244 3.27 -3.86 -21.43
C ILE A 244 4.56 -4.06 -22.23
N THR A 245 4.85 -3.17 -23.19
CA THR A 245 6.07 -3.23 -23.98
C THR A 245 7.30 -3.10 -23.09
N ASP A 246 7.32 -2.08 -22.23
CA ASP A 246 8.42 -1.85 -21.28
C ASP A 246 8.63 -3.06 -20.36
N TYR A 247 7.54 -3.61 -19.80
CA TYR A 247 7.58 -4.77 -18.91
C TYR A 247 8.20 -5.99 -19.59
N VAL A 248 7.78 -6.28 -20.83
CA VAL A 248 8.27 -7.39 -21.63
C VAL A 248 9.73 -7.18 -22.02
N GLU A 249 10.14 -5.97 -22.39
CA GLU A 249 11.54 -5.66 -22.71
C GLU A 249 12.46 -5.86 -21.50
N ARG A 250 12.04 -5.41 -20.30
CA ARG A 250 12.80 -5.61 -19.06
C ARG A 250 13.01 -7.09 -18.75
N LEU A 251 11.97 -7.91 -18.91
CA LEU A 251 12.06 -9.37 -18.74
C LEU A 251 13.07 -10.03 -19.68
N LYS A 252 13.25 -9.50 -20.92
CA LYS A 252 14.28 -10.00 -21.86
C LYS A 252 15.69 -9.66 -21.41
N GLN A 253 15.89 -8.43 -20.94
CA GLN A 253 17.23 -7.87 -20.73
C GLN A 253 17.88 -8.37 -19.44
N ILE A 254 17.12 -8.49 -18.34
CA ILE A 254 17.69 -8.54 -16.99
C ILE A 254 17.94 -9.98 -16.50
N GLN A 255 17.29 -10.99 -17.09
CA GLN A 255 17.33 -12.39 -16.63
C GLN A 255 17.18 -12.50 -15.10
N LEU A 256 15.97 -12.24 -14.62
CA LEU A 256 15.64 -12.37 -13.20
C LEU A 256 15.87 -13.81 -12.69
N PRO A 257 16.10 -13.99 -11.38
CA PRO A 257 16.04 -15.31 -10.77
C PRO A 257 14.73 -16.02 -11.11
N LYS A 258 14.75 -17.35 -11.18
CA LYS A 258 13.61 -18.17 -11.62
C LYS A 258 12.33 -17.89 -10.81
N ALA A 259 12.44 -17.78 -9.48
CA ALA A 259 11.29 -17.51 -8.62
C ALA A 259 10.69 -16.12 -8.90
N ASP A 260 11.54 -15.10 -9.07
CA ASP A 260 11.12 -13.73 -9.37
C ASP A 260 10.46 -13.62 -10.75
N SER A 261 11.01 -14.34 -11.74
CA SER A 261 10.45 -14.40 -13.09
C SER A 261 9.02 -14.97 -13.07
N ILE A 262 8.78 -16.01 -12.28
CA ILE A 262 7.45 -16.63 -12.15
C ILE A 262 6.46 -15.62 -11.58
N GLU A 263 6.81 -14.92 -10.50
CA GLU A 263 5.94 -13.89 -9.89
C GLU A 263 5.64 -12.75 -10.89
N ALA A 264 6.65 -12.31 -11.64
CA ALA A 264 6.48 -11.28 -12.66
C ALA A 264 5.61 -11.72 -13.85
N PHE A 265 5.66 -13.00 -14.24
CA PHE A 265 4.75 -13.56 -15.25
C PHE A 265 3.33 -13.71 -14.70
N ILE A 266 3.16 -14.12 -13.45
CA ILE A 266 1.83 -14.24 -12.82
C ILE A 266 1.12 -12.89 -12.83
N SER A 267 1.78 -11.81 -12.39
CA SER A 267 1.19 -10.47 -12.40
C SER A 267 0.89 -9.98 -13.81
N LEU A 268 1.81 -10.17 -14.76
CA LEU A 268 1.60 -9.79 -16.17
C LEU A 268 0.42 -10.55 -16.79
N PHE A 269 0.35 -11.87 -16.59
CA PHE A 269 -0.75 -12.68 -17.11
C PHE A 269 -2.07 -12.36 -16.44
N GLN A 270 -2.08 -11.98 -15.17
CA GLN A 270 -3.29 -11.49 -14.53
C GLN A 270 -3.79 -10.22 -15.24
N ILE A 271 -2.92 -9.26 -15.52
CA ILE A 271 -3.29 -8.02 -16.25
C ILE A 271 -3.86 -8.34 -17.64
N LEU A 272 -3.17 -9.19 -18.39
CA LEU A 272 -3.58 -9.58 -19.74
C LEU A 272 -4.90 -10.36 -19.73
N SER A 273 -5.07 -11.30 -18.79
CA SER A 273 -6.27 -12.11 -18.65
C SER A 273 -7.48 -11.24 -18.29
N GLU A 274 -7.36 -10.40 -17.26
CA GLU A 274 -8.48 -9.57 -16.79
C GLU A 274 -8.88 -8.52 -17.84
N SER A 275 -7.91 -7.87 -18.50
CA SER A 275 -8.22 -6.90 -19.57
C SER A 275 -8.86 -7.53 -20.80
N SER A 276 -8.51 -8.79 -21.13
CA SER A 276 -9.05 -9.51 -22.29
C SER A 276 -10.56 -9.75 -22.24
N SER A 277 -11.16 -9.67 -21.05
CA SER A 277 -12.62 -9.71 -20.88
C SER A 277 -13.34 -8.53 -21.56
N THR A 278 -12.62 -7.42 -21.76
CA THR A 278 -13.15 -6.16 -22.28
C THR A 278 -12.49 -5.74 -23.59
N THR A 279 -11.18 -5.96 -23.76
CA THR A 279 -10.43 -5.57 -24.97
C THR A 279 -9.20 -6.45 -25.20
N SER A 280 -8.83 -6.70 -26.46
CA SER A 280 -7.61 -7.43 -26.81
C SER A 280 -6.34 -6.56 -26.84
N GLN A 281 -6.47 -5.25 -26.65
CA GLN A 281 -5.41 -4.28 -26.91
C GLN A 281 -4.10 -4.58 -26.17
N LEU A 282 -4.17 -4.93 -24.87
CA LEU A 282 -2.97 -5.28 -24.11
C LEU A 282 -2.34 -6.62 -24.53
N LEU A 283 -3.15 -7.55 -25.06
CA LEU A 283 -2.63 -8.79 -25.68
C LEU A 283 -1.92 -8.48 -27.00
N ASP A 284 -2.43 -7.54 -27.78
CA ASP A 284 -1.80 -7.08 -29.01
C ASP A 284 -0.46 -6.38 -28.73
N ASP A 285 -0.40 -5.55 -27.68
CA ASP A 285 0.85 -4.93 -27.20
C ASP A 285 1.86 -5.99 -26.74
N PHE A 286 1.39 -7.00 -25.98
CA PHE A 286 2.21 -8.13 -25.55
C PHE A 286 2.77 -8.93 -26.74
N HIS A 287 1.93 -9.18 -27.75
CA HIS A 287 2.35 -9.85 -28.99
C HIS A 287 3.41 -9.03 -29.73
N ALA A 288 3.16 -7.73 -29.93
CA ALA A 288 4.06 -6.82 -30.63
C ALA A 288 5.41 -6.69 -29.91
N ALA A 289 5.40 -6.70 -28.58
CA ALA A 289 6.61 -6.72 -27.77
C ALA A 289 7.34 -8.07 -27.80
N GLY A 290 6.84 -9.09 -28.52
CA GLY A 290 7.44 -10.42 -28.60
C GLY A 290 7.29 -11.24 -27.31
N GLY A 291 6.24 -10.99 -26.54
CA GLY A 291 5.99 -11.64 -25.27
C GLY A 291 5.85 -13.16 -25.37
N TYR A 292 5.20 -13.68 -26.41
CA TYR A 292 5.09 -15.13 -26.63
C TYR A 292 6.44 -15.81 -26.83
N ASN A 293 7.39 -15.14 -27.50
CA ASN A 293 8.74 -15.68 -27.69
C ASN A 293 9.45 -15.85 -26.33
N ILE A 294 9.31 -14.87 -25.43
CA ILE A 294 9.87 -14.97 -24.08
C ILE A 294 9.28 -16.16 -23.34
N ILE A 295 7.96 -16.34 -23.37
CA ILE A 295 7.30 -17.46 -22.70
C ILE A 295 7.86 -18.78 -23.23
N THR A 296 7.93 -18.92 -24.56
CA THR A 296 8.49 -20.12 -25.20
C THR A 296 9.92 -20.37 -24.73
N ASP A 297 10.78 -19.35 -24.72
CA ASP A 297 12.16 -19.48 -24.25
C ASP A 297 12.24 -19.90 -22.78
N TYR A 298 11.39 -19.33 -21.91
CA TYR A 298 11.34 -19.69 -20.48
C TYR A 298 10.85 -21.13 -20.27
N LEU A 299 9.79 -21.55 -20.98
CA LEU A 299 9.25 -22.91 -20.90
C LEU A 299 10.25 -23.94 -21.43
N LEU A 300 10.92 -23.65 -22.56
CA LEU A 300 11.94 -24.54 -23.12
C LEU A 300 13.14 -24.69 -22.18
N LYS A 301 13.61 -23.59 -21.56
CA LYS A 301 14.65 -23.65 -20.52
C LYS A 301 14.21 -24.53 -19.34
N TRP A 302 12.93 -24.47 -18.96
CA TRP A 302 12.37 -25.30 -17.88
C TRP A 302 12.34 -26.79 -18.24
N VAL A 303 11.82 -27.13 -19.42
CA VAL A 303 11.70 -28.52 -19.90
C VAL A 303 13.09 -29.13 -20.07
N CYS A 304 14.05 -28.41 -20.68
CA CYS A 304 15.42 -28.89 -20.83
C CYS A 304 16.12 -29.10 -19.48
N PHE A 305 15.91 -28.22 -18.49
CA PHE A 305 16.44 -28.44 -17.14
C PHE A 305 15.90 -29.72 -16.51
N TYR A 306 14.59 -29.97 -16.66
CA TYR A 306 13.95 -31.16 -16.11
C TYR A 306 14.43 -32.46 -16.79
N CYS A 307 14.69 -32.40 -18.09
CA CYS A 307 15.23 -33.52 -18.87
C CYS A 307 16.72 -33.80 -18.62
N CYS A 308 17.50 -32.84 -18.12
CA CYS A 308 18.93 -33.05 -17.79
C CYS A 308 19.18 -33.49 -16.34
N LEU A 309 18.16 -33.40 -15.47
CA LEU A 309 18.22 -33.84 -14.07
C LEU A 309 17.74 -35.29 -13.87
N HIS A 310 17.32 -35.95 -14.96
CA HIS A 310 16.96 -37.37 -15.03
C HIS A 310 17.77 -38.05 -16.14
#